data_AF-A0A354TQG5-F1
#
_entry.id   AF-A0A354TQG5-F1
#
_cell.length_a   1.000
_cell.length_b   1.000
_cell.length_c   1.000
_cell.angle_alpha   90.00
_cell.angle_beta   90.00
_cell.angle_gamma   90.00
#
_symmetry.space_group_name_H-M   'P 1'
#
loop_
_entity.id
_entity.type
_entity.pdbx_description
1 polymer ?
#
loop_
_entity_poly.entity_id
_entity_poly.type
_entity_poly.pdbx_seq_one_letter_code
_entity_poly.pdbx_strand_id
1 'polypeptide(L)'
;VQDYPGRTGYWDVGVPPSGPFDSRSFRLGNQILGNPESAAGLEMTLNGPTLRFLTDSRIVLTGAEMTAQLDGTELPFWSVINVEKGQELV
;
A
#
# COMPACT_ATOMS: atom_id res chain seq x y z
N VAL A 1 5.41 2.33 6.17
CA VAL A 1 5.84 1.21 5.30
C VAL A 1 5.73 -0.06 6.13
N GLN A 2 5.10 -1.09 5.60
CA GLN A 2 4.92 -2.39 6.25
C GLN A 2 5.25 -3.52 5.27
N ASP A 3 5.55 -4.70 5.78
CA ASP A 3 5.65 -5.95 5.04
C ASP A 3 4.98 -7.10 5.82
N TYR A 4 4.68 -8.20 5.14
CA TYR A 4 4.10 -9.41 5.75
C TYR A 4 5.11 -10.57 5.67
N PRO A 5 5.33 -11.35 6.74
CA PRO A 5 4.63 -11.37 8.04
C PRO A 5 5.17 -10.37 9.07
N GLY A 6 5.93 -9.37 8.64
CA GLY A 6 6.66 -8.48 9.54
C GLY A 6 7.83 -9.20 10.22
N ARG A 7 8.26 -8.65 11.36
CA ARG A 7 9.42 -9.11 12.13
C ARG A 7 9.07 -10.25 13.09
N THR A 8 8.91 -11.44 12.54
CA THR A 8 8.62 -12.64 13.34
C THR A 8 9.89 -13.24 13.98
N GLY A 9 9.72 -14.07 15.02
CA GLY A 9 10.80 -14.83 15.65
C GLY A 9 11.50 -14.18 16.86
N TYR A 10 11.10 -12.96 17.24
CA TYR A 10 11.73 -12.19 18.33
C TYR A 10 10.75 -11.79 19.45
N TRP A 11 9.63 -12.50 19.55
CA TRP A 11 8.58 -12.17 20.51
C TRP A 11 9.04 -12.42 21.96
N ASP A 12 9.85 -13.44 22.17
CA ASP A 12 10.48 -13.82 23.43
C ASP A 12 11.40 -12.72 23.99
N VAL A 13 11.97 -11.89 23.12
CA VAL A 13 12.80 -10.73 23.48
C VAL A 13 12.04 -9.40 23.40
N GLY A 14 10.70 -9.45 23.30
CA GLY A 14 9.83 -8.28 23.36
C GLY A 14 9.77 -7.45 22.08
N VAL A 15 10.15 -8.02 20.93
CA VAL A 15 10.06 -7.34 19.64
C VAL A 15 8.80 -7.82 18.89
N PRO A 16 7.81 -6.94 18.65
CA PRO A 16 6.61 -7.30 17.93
C PRO A 16 6.87 -7.43 16.41
N PRO A 17 5.99 -8.11 15.65
CA PRO A 17 6.15 -8.26 14.22
C PRO A 17 5.95 -6.94 13.46
N SER A 18 5.28 -5.96 14.06
CA SER A 18 4.74 -4.82 13.31
C SER A 18 3.88 -5.35 12.15
N GLY A 19 4.27 -5.09 10.90
CA GLY A 19 3.55 -5.54 9.73
C GLY A 19 2.23 -4.81 9.53
N PRO A 20 1.50 -5.13 8.45
CA PRO A 20 0.21 -4.51 8.17
C PRO A 20 -0.83 -4.94 9.20
N PHE A 21 -1.56 -3.96 9.73
CA PHE A 21 -2.66 -4.17 10.66
C PHE A 21 -3.80 -4.97 10.01
N ASP A 22 -4.16 -4.63 8.77
CA ASP A 22 -5.00 -5.47 7.90
C ASP A 22 -4.13 -6.27 6.93
N SER A 23 -3.61 -7.40 7.42
CA SER A 23 -2.78 -8.31 6.61
C SER A 23 -3.49 -8.94 5.42
N ARG A 24 -4.84 -8.99 5.39
CA ARG A 24 -5.57 -9.58 4.28
C ARG A 24 -5.59 -8.61 3.10
N SER A 25 -6.01 -7.37 3.32
CA SER A 25 -6.07 -6.36 2.26
C SER A 25 -4.69 -6.05 1.71
N PHE A 26 -3.68 -5.95 2.59
CA PHE A 26 -2.29 -5.71 2.19
C PHE A 26 -1.76 -6.77 1.22
N ARG A 27 -1.95 -8.06 1.55
CA ARG A 27 -1.46 -9.18 0.71
C ARG A 27 -2.22 -9.27 -0.61
N LEU A 28 -3.54 -9.05 -0.58
CA LEU A 28 -4.35 -9.00 -1.80
C LEU A 28 -3.91 -7.87 -2.74
N GLY A 29 -3.59 -6.68 -2.21
CA GLY A 29 -3.06 -5.57 -3.01
C GLY A 29 -1.74 -5.94 -3.71
N ASN A 30 -0.81 -6.54 -2.98
CA ASN A 30 0.42 -7.06 -3.58
C ASN A 30 0.14 -8.08 -4.69
N GLN A 31 -0.78 -9.02 -4.46
CA GLN A 31 -1.15 -10.03 -5.45
C GLN A 31 -1.79 -9.42 -6.71
N ILE A 32 -2.66 -8.41 -6.57
CA ILE A 32 -3.28 -7.70 -7.70
C ILE A 32 -2.22 -7.06 -8.60
N LEU A 33 -1.12 -6.55 -8.02
CA LEU A 33 0.02 -6.00 -8.76
C LEU A 33 0.97 -7.07 -9.33
N GLY A 34 0.78 -8.35 -8.96
CA GLY A 34 1.68 -9.45 -9.31
C GLY A 34 2.94 -9.52 -8.44
N ASN A 35 2.96 -8.83 -7.29
CA ASN A 35 4.05 -8.87 -6.33
C ASN A 35 3.95 -10.09 -5.41
N PRO A 36 5.06 -10.55 -4.80
CA PRO A 36 4.99 -11.46 -3.65
C PRO A 36 4.16 -10.87 -2.51
N GLU A 37 3.44 -11.72 -1.75
CA GLU A 37 2.66 -11.27 -0.57
C GLU A 37 3.51 -10.54 0.47
N SER A 38 4.82 -10.83 0.52
CA SER A 38 5.79 -10.23 1.44
C SER A 38 6.40 -8.91 0.94
N ALA A 39 6.02 -8.42 -0.24
CA ALA A 39 6.53 -7.15 -0.73
C ALA A 39 6.10 -5.99 0.18
N ALA A 40 7.00 -5.03 0.40
CA ALA A 40 6.72 -3.88 1.23
C ALA A 40 5.66 -2.96 0.57
N GLY A 41 4.82 -2.35 1.40
CA GLY A 41 3.76 -1.46 0.97
C GLY A 41 3.52 -0.33 1.97
N LEU A 42 2.70 0.64 1.57
CA LEU A 42 2.29 1.74 2.44
C LEU A 42 1.01 1.38 3.17
N GLU A 43 1.04 1.52 4.49
CA GLU A 43 -0.15 1.46 5.34
C GLU A 43 -0.49 2.89 5.78
N MET A 44 -1.76 3.24 5.68
CA MET A 44 -2.29 4.58 5.97
C MET A 44 -3.51 4.43 6.88
N THR A 45 -3.64 5.36 7.84
CA THR A 45 -4.72 5.34 8.83
C THR A 45 -5.44 6.68 8.79
N LEU A 46 -6.76 6.65 8.60
CA LEU A 46 -7.65 7.81 8.43
C LEU A 46 -7.41 8.61 7.14
N ASN A 47 -6.20 9.13 6.91
CA ASN A 47 -5.85 9.92 5.73
C ASN A 47 -4.52 9.43 5.14
N GLY A 48 -4.42 9.50 3.81
CA GLY A 48 -3.18 9.24 3.08
C GLY A 48 -2.28 10.48 2.96
N PRO A 49 -1.02 10.31 2.56
CA PRO A 49 -0.13 11.41 2.19
C PRO A 49 -0.33 11.83 0.73
N THR A 50 0.04 13.07 0.40
CA THR A 50 0.25 13.48 -0.99
C THR A 50 1.58 12.94 -1.52
N LEU A 51 1.55 12.20 -2.62
CA LEU A 51 2.70 11.52 -3.21
C LEU A 51 2.89 11.92 -4.67
N ARG A 52 4.08 12.44 -5.00
CA ARG A 52 4.48 12.66 -6.39
C ARG A 52 5.33 11.50 -6.90
N PHE A 53 4.92 10.91 -8.02
CA PHE A 53 5.63 9.79 -8.62
C PHE A 53 6.85 10.27 -9.41
N LEU A 54 8.03 9.75 -9.08
CA LEU A 54 9.29 10.14 -9.73
C LEU A 54 9.63 9.27 -10.97
N THR A 55 8.87 8.20 -11.18
CA THR A 55 8.97 7.26 -12.30
C THR A 55 7.60 6.68 -12.60
N ASP A 56 7.39 6.25 -13.85
CA ASP A 56 6.21 5.49 -14.24
C ASP A 56 6.06 4.27 -13.32
N SER A 57 4.85 4.07 -12.82
CA SER A 57 4.55 3.13 -11.75
C SER A 57 3.17 2.48 -11.97
N ARG A 58 2.91 1.40 -11.24
CA ARG A 58 1.58 0.80 -11.10
C ARG A 58 1.23 0.73 -9.63
N ILE A 59 0.03 1.16 -9.28
CA ILE A 59 -0.45 1.16 -7.89
C ILE A 59 -1.80 0.45 -7.79
N VAL A 60 -2.17 0.09 -6.57
CA VAL A 60 -3.51 -0.37 -6.21
C VAL A 60 -3.86 0.19 -4.84
N LEU A 61 -5.10 0.65 -4.67
CA LEU A 61 -5.64 1.05 -3.37
C LEU A 61 -6.48 -0.11 -2.81
N THR A 62 -6.30 -0.44 -1.53
CA THR A 62 -6.96 -1.58 -0.87
C THR A 62 -7.35 -1.23 0.55
N GLY A 63 -8.12 -2.11 1.19
CA GLY A 63 -8.58 -1.91 2.57
C GLY A 63 -9.79 -0.98 2.64
N ALA A 64 -9.83 -0.14 3.68
CA ALA A 64 -10.90 0.83 3.85
C ALA A 64 -10.82 1.92 2.78
N GLU A 65 -11.95 2.22 2.15
CA GLU A 65 -12.03 3.29 1.15
C GLU A 65 -11.77 4.65 1.80
N MET A 66 -10.90 5.42 1.16
CA MET A 66 -10.62 6.82 1.46
C MET A 66 -10.69 7.62 0.16
N THR A 67 -10.93 8.92 0.26
CA THR A 67 -10.82 9.80 -0.91
C THR A 67 -9.39 9.75 -1.42
N ALA A 68 -9.22 9.32 -2.67
CA ALA A 68 -7.93 9.27 -3.34
C ALA A 68 -8.08 9.77 -4.77
N GLN A 69 -7.21 10.70 -5.17
CA GLN A 69 -7.24 11.32 -6.48
C GLN A 69 -5.86 11.32 -7.12
N LEU A 70 -5.78 11.02 -8.42
CA LEU A 70 -4.58 11.19 -9.22
C LEU A 70 -4.77 12.41 -10.13
N ASP A 71 -3.99 13.47 -9.90
CA ASP A 71 -4.13 14.76 -10.59
C ASP A 71 -5.58 15.29 -10.60
N GLY A 72 -6.30 15.11 -9.48
CA GLY A 72 -7.69 15.52 -9.32
C GLY A 72 -8.75 14.53 -9.82
N THR A 73 -8.35 13.38 -10.38
CA THR A 73 -9.28 12.32 -10.84
C THR A 73 -9.43 11.25 -9.78
N GLU A 74 -10.66 10.97 -9.33
CA GLU A 74 -10.93 9.91 -8.34
C GLU A 74 -10.47 8.53 -8.81
N LEU A 75 -9.88 7.77 -7.88
CA LEU A 75 -9.33 6.45 -8.16
C LEU A 75 -10.20 5.32 -7.61
N PRO A 76 -10.38 4.22 -8.38
CA PRO A 76 -11.03 3.02 -7.89
C PRO A 76 -10.13 2.24 -6.91
N PHE A 77 -10.75 1.59 -5.93
CA PHE A 77 -10.08 0.58 -5.11
C PHE A 77 -10.08 -0.78 -5.83
N TRP A 78 -9.19 -1.67 -5.41
CA TRP A 78 -9.10 -3.07 -5.87
C TRP A 78 -8.86 -3.27 -7.37
N SER A 79 -8.29 -2.27 -8.06
CA SER A 79 -7.88 -2.38 -9.45
C SER A 79 -6.52 -1.72 -9.69
N VAL A 80 -5.79 -2.22 -10.68
CA VAL A 80 -4.47 -1.69 -11.03
C VAL A 80 -4.62 -0.36 -11.74
N ILE A 81 -3.93 0.65 -11.23
CA ILE A 81 -3.87 1.99 -11.79
C ILE A 81 -2.45 2.22 -12.31
N ASN A 82 -2.33 2.61 -13.57
CA ASN A 82 -1.06 3.06 -14.13
C ASN A 82 -0.87 4.53 -13.78
N VAL A 83 0.34 4.88 -13.33
CA VAL A 83 0.72 6.23 -12.94
C VAL A 83 1.96 6.62 -13.71
N GLU A 84 1.93 7.78 -14.34
CA GLU A 84 3.06 8.35 -15.08
C GLU A 84 3.97 9.16 -14.16
N LYS A 85 5.24 9.27 -14.53
CA LYS A 85 6.18 10.16 -13.86
C LYS A 85 5.63 11.59 -13.82
N GLY A 86 5.67 12.19 -12.63
CA GLY A 86 5.27 13.56 -12.38
C GLY A 86 3.85 13.72 -11.85
N GLN A 87 3.01 12.69 -11.99
CA GLN A 87 1.64 12.73 -11.44
C GLN A 87 1.65 12.75 -9.91
N GLU A 88 0.61 13.35 -9.34
CA GLU A 88 0.41 13.52 -7.91
C GLU A 88 -0.83 12.75 -7.44
N LEU A 89 -0.63 11.85 -6.48
CA LEU A 89 -1.69 11.16 -5.74
C LEU A 89 -1.97 11.94 -4.45
N VAL A 90 -3.23 12.32 -4.24
CA VAL A 90 -3.74 13.01 -3.05
C VAL A 90 -4.77 12.14 -2.35
#